data_AF-A0A0D2LJF6-F1
#
_entry.id   AF-A0A0D2LJF6-F1
#
_cell.length_a   1.000
_cell.length_b   1.000
_cell.length_c   1.000
_cell.angle_alpha   90.00
_cell.angle_beta   90.00
_cell.angle_gamma   90.00
#
_symmetry.space_group_name_H-M   'P 1'
#
loop_
_entity.id
_entity.type
_entity.pdbx_description
1 polymer ?
#
loop_
_entity_poly.entity_id
_entity_poly.type
_entity_poly.pdbx_seq_one_letter_code
_entity_poly.pdbx_strand_id
1 'polypeptide(L)'
;MSSASTPASGLPAAPPPSAPALPSPPPSAVPAPEGPKVPRFAIRPSSLLKSPVVRRTKQLPSGQQQDRLMHLSAAGFRAQRLGALDASTRRRAAEQELCVLMCVAEQGLAWTALDAQLALALARAARDTLHAEEDAARKRVTECERLLATLADASDDARACAQEADEQVNALLAYFGRAGLQVDLSARNYEPADTSLLYRARVDDVSVSSRSDSADSDDEQSGSDADEANS
;
A
#
# COMPACT_ATOMS: atom_id res chain seq x y z
N MET A 1 37.50 -19.54 -10.88
CA MET A 1 37.55 -18.07 -10.72
C MET A 1 37.65 -17.79 -9.23
N SER A 2 38.71 -17.10 -8.85
CA SER A 2 39.29 -17.10 -7.50
C SER A 2 38.47 -16.27 -6.51
N SER A 3 38.22 -16.87 -5.34
CA SER A 3 37.67 -16.23 -4.15
C SER A 3 38.70 -15.26 -3.56
N ALA A 4 38.35 -13.97 -3.46
CA ALA A 4 39.15 -12.98 -2.75
C ALA A 4 38.53 -12.75 -1.36
N SER A 5 39.13 -13.37 -0.34
CA SER A 5 38.87 -13.10 1.08
C SER A 5 39.51 -11.77 1.48
N THR A 6 38.72 -10.83 2.00
CA THR A 6 39.20 -9.59 2.59
C THR A 6 39.17 -9.72 4.13
N PRO A 7 40.28 -9.52 4.84
CA PRO A 7 40.25 -9.46 6.31
C PRO A 7 39.88 -8.04 6.76
N ALA A 8 38.83 -7.94 7.58
CA ALA A 8 38.43 -6.69 8.23
C ALA A 8 39.29 -6.45 9.49
N SER A 9 40.06 -5.37 9.46
CA SER A 9 40.82 -4.86 10.61
C SER A 9 39.89 -4.44 11.75
N GLY A 10 40.02 -5.11 12.89
CA GLY A 10 39.38 -4.73 14.14
C GLY A 10 40.04 -3.50 14.75
N LEU A 11 39.28 -2.42 14.89
CA LEU A 11 39.65 -1.27 15.73
C LEU A 11 39.18 -1.52 17.17
N PRO A 12 40.02 -1.24 18.19
CA PRO A 12 39.63 -1.38 19.58
C PRO A 12 38.63 -0.28 19.98
N ALA A 13 37.49 -0.70 20.53
CA ALA A 13 36.45 0.16 21.05
C ALA A 13 36.94 0.92 22.30
N ALA A 14 36.86 2.25 22.25
CA ALA A 14 37.16 3.11 23.39
C ALA A 14 36.12 2.93 24.51
N PRO A 15 36.53 2.93 25.79
CA PRO A 15 35.61 2.83 26.93
C PRO A 15 34.74 4.11 27.04
N PRO A 16 33.46 3.99 27.43
CA PRO A 16 32.58 5.14 27.58
C PRO A 16 32.99 6.00 28.78
N PRO A 17 32.80 7.34 28.71
CA PRO A 17 33.07 8.25 29.81
C PRO A 17 32.09 8.00 30.97
N SER A 18 32.65 7.94 32.19
CA SER A 18 31.92 7.79 33.45
C SER A 18 30.78 8.80 33.57
N ALA A 19 29.56 8.31 33.75
CA ALA A 19 28.38 9.14 33.95
C ALA A 19 28.49 9.94 35.27
N PRO A 20 28.09 11.22 35.28
CA PRO A 20 28.05 12.03 36.50
C PRO A 20 27.06 11.45 37.51
N ALA A 21 27.49 11.36 38.77
CA ALA A 21 26.71 10.85 39.89
C ALA A 21 25.39 11.64 40.03
N LEU A 22 24.27 10.93 39.94
CA LEU A 22 22.94 11.49 40.17
C LEU A 22 22.81 11.93 41.64
N PRO A 23 22.17 13.09 41.91
CA PRO A 23 21.91 13.56 43.25
C PRO A 23 20.99 12.60 44.01
N SER A 24 21.37 12.34 45.26
CA SER A 24 20.66 11.50 46.21
C SER A 24 19.17 11.90 46.30
N PRO A 25 18.22 10.95 46.28
CA PRO A 25 16.81 11.27 46.45
C PRO A 25 16.57 11.88 47.85
N PRO A 26 15.67 12.87 47.99
CA PRO A 26 15.34 13.45 49.27
C PRO A 26 14.72 12.42 50.23
N PRO A 27 14.88 12.60 51.55
CA PRO A 27 14.40 11.66 52.56
C PRO A 27 12.87 11.50 52.48
N SER A 28 12.44 10.23 52.51
CA SER A 28 11.05 9.80 52.43
C SER A 28 10.14 10.60 53.35
N ALA A 29 9.22 11.36 52.76
CA ALA A 29 8.10 11.95 53.45
C ALA A 29 7.19 10.82 54.00
N VAL A 30 6.80 10.98 55.26
CA VAL A 30 5.92 10.07 56.03
C VAL A 30 4.63 9.79 55.23
N PRO A 31 4.24 8.51 55.03
CA PRO A 31 3.04 8.17 54.30
C PRO A 31 1.80 8.67 55.04
N ALA A 32 1.13 9.66 54.45
CA ALA A 32 -0.17 10.13 54.91
C ALA A 32 -1.20 8.96 54.86
N PRO A 33 -2.16 8.90 55.80
CA PRO A 33 -3.14 7.83 55.88
C PRO A 33 -3.88 7.70 54.55
N GLU A 34 -3.69 6.57 53.87
CA GLU A 34 -4.28 6.30 52.58
C GLU A 34 -5.81 6.25 52.74
N GLY A 35 -6.47 7.31 52.28
CA GLY A 35 -7.92 7.27 52.05
C GLY A 35 -8.27 6.12 51.10
N PRO A 36 -9.55 5.70 51.04
CA PRO A 36 -9.99 4.58 50.21
C PRO A 36 -9.47 4.77 48.78
N LYS A 37 -8.52 3.93 48.38
CA LYS A 37 -7.90 3.96 47.06
C LYS A 37 -8.97 3.63 46.04
N VAL A 38 -9.51 4.66 45.41
CA VAL A 38 -10.40 4.49 44.26
C VAL A 38 -9.63 3.71 43.20
N PRO A 39 -10.15 2.55 42.73
CA PRO A 39 -9.48 1.75 41.73
C PRO A 39 -9.29 2.57 40.45
N ARG A 40 -8.04 2.64 39.99
CA ARG A 40 -7.68 3.28 38.73
C ARG A 40 -7.57 2.21 37.66
N PHE A 41 -8.41 2.32 36.63
CA PHE A 41 -8.37 1.43 35.47
C PHE A 41 -7.55 2.06 34.35
N ALA A 42 -6.55 1.34 33.87
CA ALA A 42 -5.77 1.74 32.71
C ALA A 42 -6.36 1.09 31.45
N ILE A 43 -7.37 1.72 30.84
CA ILE A 43 -7.96 1.27 29.58
C ILE A 43 -7.13 1.80 28.42
N ARG A 44 -6.80 0.93 27.45
CA ARG A 44 -6.03 1.34 26.27
C ARG A 44 -7.00 1.55 25.10
N PRO A 45 -7.25 2.79 24.67
CA PRO A 45 -8.09 3.04 23.51
C PRO A 45 -7.50 2.39 22.26
N SER A 46 -8.38 2.00 21.33
CA SER A 46 -8.00 1.35 20.07
C SER A 46 -7.04 2.20 19.23
N SER A 47 -7.10 3.53 19.33
CA SER A 47 -6.13 4.45 18.69
C SER A 47 -4.71 4.26 19.22
N LEU A 48 -4.55 3.93 20.51
CA LEU A 48 -3.26 3.60 21.10
C LEU A 48 -2.84 2.16 20.78
N LEU A 49 -3.77 1.20 20.72
CA LEU A 49 -3.45 -0.18 20.31
C LEU A 49 -2.98 -0.26 18.84
N LYS A 50 -3.58 0.57 17.99
CA LYS A 50 -3.21 0.72 16.59
C LYS A 50 -2.02 1.66 16.39
N SER A 51 -1.62 2.41 17.42
CA SER A 51 -0.49 3.33 17.32
C SER A 51 0.82 2.54 17.16
N PRO A 52 1.67 2.90 16.18
CA PRO A 52 2.98 2.30 16.01
C PRO A 52 3.83 2.38 17.28
N VAL A 53 3.64 3.43 18.09
CA VAL A 53 4.46 3.70 19.28
C VAL A 53 4.20 2.70 20.41
N VAL A 54 2.95 2.28 20.61
CA VAL A 54 2.60 1.37 21.71
C VAL A 54 2.99 -0.08 21.38
N ARG A 55 2.89 -0.47 20.10
CA ARG A 55 3.36 -1.79 19.63
C ARG A 55 4.85 -2.02 19.93
N ARG A 56 5.69 -0.97 19.90
CA ARG A 56 7.14 -1.03 20.24
C ARG A 56 7.45 -1.50 21.66
N THR A 57 6.49 -1.41 22.59
CA THR A 57 6.74 -1.67 24.02
C THR A 57 6.45 -3.11 24.44
N LYS A 58 5.57 -3.81 23.73
CA LYS A 58 5.25 -5.23 23.98
C LYS A 58 5.96 -6.18 23.01
N GLN A 59 6.32 -5.70 21.82
CA GLN A 59 7.15 -6.41 20.88
C GLN A 59 8.33 -5.50 20.55
N LEU A 60 9.56 -5.97 20.79
CA LEU A 60 10.78 -5.27 20.35
C LEU A 60 10.52 -4.80 18.90
N PRO A 61 10.76 -3.52 18.57
CA PRO A 61 10.62 -3.06 17.20
C PRO A 61 11.63 -3.82 16.36
N SER A 62 11.20 -4.88 15.70
CA SER A 62 11.93 -5.34 14.53
C SER A 62 11.89 -4.16 13.56
N GLY A 63 13.05 -3.68 13.10
CA GLY A 63 13.15 -2.60 12.11
C GLY A 63 12.23 -2.82 10.90
N GLN A 64 11.83 -4.07 10.69
CA GLN A 64 10.81 -4.54 9.77
C GLN A 64 9.51 -3.74 9.73
N GLN A 65 8.97 -3.17 10.83
CA GLN A 65 7.65 -2.53 10.75
C GLN A 65 7.69 -1.13 10.13
N GLN A 66 8.75 -0.36 10.41
CA GLN A 66 8.98 0.94 9.79
C GLN A 66 9.46 0.76 8.35
N ASP A 67 10.28 -0.27 8.10
CA ASP A 67 10.58 -0.73 6.75
C ASP A 67 9.28 -1.12 6.02
N ARG A 68 8.36 -1.88 6.62
CA ARG A 68 7.08 -2.26 5.97
C ARG A 68 6.28 -1.05 5.51
N LEU A 69 6.12 -0.01 6.34
CA LEU A 69 5.37 1.20 5.93
C LEU A 69 6.07 1.94 4.78
N MET A 70 7.39 2.08 4.84
CA MET A 70 8.18 2.64 3.73
C MET A 70 8.11 1.77 2.47
N HIS A 71 8.11 0.45 2.64
CA HIS A 71 7.98 -0.52 1.57
C HIS A 71 6.60 -0.49 0.92
N LEU A 72 5.53 -0.26 1.69
CA LEU A 72 4.17 -0.13 1.18
C LEU A 72 4.01 1.13 0.31
N SER A 73 4.48 2.30 0.77
CA SER A 73 4.43 3.52 -0.04
C SER A 73 5.31 3.41 -1.28
N ALA A 74 6.55 2.91 -1.14
CA ALA A 74 7.44 2.64 -2.25
C ALA A 74 6.88 1.57 -3.21
N ALA A 75 6.08 0.61 -2.72
CA ALA A 75 5.45 -0.38 -3.57
C ALA A 75 4.27 0.19 -4.36
N GLY A 76 3.53 1.16 -3.83
CA GLY A 76 2.50 1.90 -4.58
C GLY A 76 3.11 2.64 -5.78
N PHE A 77 4.18 3.42 -5.55
CA PHE A 77 4.90 4.10 -6.63
C PHE A 77 5.52 3.12 -7.65
N ARG A 78 6.07 1.99 -7.18
CA ARG A 78 6.60 0.95 -8.06
C ARG A 78 5.49 0.32 -8.90
N ALA A 79 4.35 -0.01 -8.32
CA ALA A 79 3.21 -0.56 -9.04
C ALA A 79 2.70 0.41 -10.12
N GLN A 80 2.56 1.70 -9.78
CA GLN A 80 2.15 2.73 -10.75
C GLN A 80 3.16 2.87 -11.90
N ARG A 81 4.46 2.91 -11.59
CA ARG A 81 5.52 3.00 -12.61
C ARG A 81 5.60 1.76 -13.49
N LEU A 82 5.44 0.57 -12.92
CA LEU A 82 5.37 -0.68 -13.68
C LEU A 82 4.13 -0.71 -14.59
N GLY A 83 2.97 -0.26 -14.09
CA GLY A 83 1.76 -0.15 -14.89
C GLY A 83 1.92 0.76 -16.11
N ALA A 84 2.59 1.90 -15.96
CA ALA A 84 2.89 2.81 -17.08
C ALA A 84 3.86 2.17 -18.11
N LEU A 85 4.90 1.49 -17.65
CA LEU A 85 5.83 0.77 -18.54
C LEU A 85 5.13 -0.35 -19.30
N ASP A 86 4.26 -1.12 -18.63
CA ASP A 86 3.50 -2.23 -19.22
C ASP A 86 2.41 -1.76 -20.19
N ALA A 87 1.83 -0.58 -19.95
CA ALA A 87 0.97 0.07 -20.93
C ALA A 87 1.77 0.45 -22.19
N SER A 88 2.99 0.98 -22.02
CA SER A 88 3.84 1.38 -23.15
C SER A 88 4.32 0.20 -24.01
N THR A 89 4.58 -0.97 -23.42
CA THR A 89 5.03 -2.16 -24.16
C THR A 89 3.89 -2.79 -24.95
N ARG A 90 2.71 -2.94 -24.32
CA ARG A 90 1.49 -3.42 -25.00
C ARG A 90 1.09 -2.49 -26.14
N ARG A 91 1.11 -1.18 -25.89
CA ARG A 91 0.82 -0.18 -26.92
C ARG A 91 1.75 -0.32 -28.12
N ARG A 92 3.06 -0.43 -27.90
CA ARG A 92 4.04 -0.62 -28.99
C ARG A 92 3.83 -1.92 -29.77
N ALA A 93 3.48 -3.02 -29.10
CA ALA A 93 3.18 -4.28 -29.78
C ALA A 93 1.91 -4.17 -30.65
N ALA A 94 0.84 -3.60 -30.09
CA ALA A 94 -0.42 -3.36 -30.81
C ALA A 94 -0.23 -2.38 -31.99
N GLU A 95 0.58 -1.34 -31.84
CA GLU A 95 0.93 -0.41 -32.92
C GLU A 95 1.67 -1.12 -34.07
N GLN A 96 2.57 -2.07 -33.77
CA GLN A 96 3.25 -2.85 -34.81
C GLN A 96 2.28 -3.76 -35.58
N GLU A 97 1.37 -4.43 -34.88
CA GLU A 97 0.33 -5.24 -35.52
C GLU A 97 -0.60 -4.39 -36.38
N LEU A 98 -1.03 -3.23 -35.87
CA LEU A 98 -1.86 -2.28 -36.61
C LEU A 98 -1.14 -1.76 -37.86
N CYS A 99 0.14 -1.41 -37.77
CA CYS A 99 0.93 -0.98 -38.93
C CYS A 99 0.95 -2.05 -40.02
N VAL A 100 1.12 -3.33 -39.67
CA VAL A 100 1.09 -4.42 -40.65
C VAL A 100 -0.31 -4.56 -41.28
N LEU A 101 -1.37 -4.46 -40.48
CA LEU A 101 -2.75 -4.50 -40.97
C LEU A 101 -3.09 -3.31 -41.87
N MET A 102 -2.59 -2.11 -41.59
CA MET A 102 -2.75 -0.94 -42.45
C MET A 102 -2.06 -1.17 -43.80
N CYS A 103 -0.82 -1.68 -43.82
CA CYS A 103 -0.13 -2.04 -45.06
C CYS A 103 -0.92 -3.06 -45.91
N VAL A 104 -1.56 -4.05 -45.27
CA VAL A 104 -2.44 -5.03 -45.95
C VAL A 104 -3.65 -4.34 -46.57
N ALA A 105 -4.30 -3.44 -45.81
CA ALA A 105 -5.49 -2.72 -46.24
C ALA A 105 -5.20 -1.76 -47.40
N GLU A 106 -4.09 -1.03 -47.35
CA GLU A 106 -3.64 -0.13 -48.42
C GLU A 106 -3.39 -0.87 -49.74
N GLN A 107 -2.99 -2.15 -49.68
CA GLN A 107 -2.80 -3.00 -50.85
C GLN A 107 -4.10 -3.63 -51.35
N GLY A 108 -5.24 -3.40 -50.67
CA GLY A 108 -6.53 -4.01 -51.01
C GLY A 108 -6.55 -5.53 -50.84
N LEU A 109 -5.62 -6.08 -50.06
CA LEU A 109 -5.53 -7.52 -49.83
C LEU A 109 -6.49 -7.94 -48.72
N ALA A 110 -7.18 -9.07 -48.92
CA ALA A 110 -7.87 -9.72 -47.83
C ALA A 110 -6.85 -10.35 -46.87
N TRP A 111 -7.12 -10.30 -45.57
CA TRP A 111 -6.29 -10.93 -44.52
C TRP A 111 -6.06 -12.45 -44.69
N THR A 112 -6.83 -13.11 -45.56
CA THR A 112 -6.73 -14.53 -45.89
C THR A 112 -5.91 -14.79 -47.14
N ALA A 113 -5.52 -13.75 -47.87
CA ALA A 113 -4.84 -13.81 -49.17
C ALA A 113 -3.52 -13.01 -49.12
N LEU A 114 -2.78 -13.13 -48.03
CA LEU A 114 -1.50 -12.47 -47.83
C LEU A 114 -0.38 -13.23 -48.53
N ASP A 115 0.63 -12.51 -49.00
CA ASP A 115 1.88 -13.14 -49.42
C ASP A 115 2.63 -13.75 -48.21
N ALA A 116 3.64 -14.58 -48.47
CA ALA A 116 4.36 -15.29 -47.42
C ALA A 116 5.10 -14.34 -46.44
N GLN A 117 5.57 -13.18 -46.91
CA GLN A 117 6.33 -12.25 -46.06
C GLN A 117 5.40 -11.47 -45.13
N LEU A 118 4.28 -10.97 -45.67
CA LEU A 118 3.27 -10.22 -44.95
C LEU A 118 2.51 -11.10 -43.97
N ALA A 119 2.20 -12.35 -44.36
CA ALA A 119 1.63 -13.35 -43.45
C ALA A 119 2.58 -13.63 -42.25
N LEU A 120 3.88 -13.79 -42.51
CA LEU A 120 4.86 -14.00 -41.44
C LEU A 120 5.03 -12.76 -40.55
N ALA A 121 5.02 -11.55 -41.14
CA ALA A 121 5.10 -10.30 -40.39
C ALA A 121 3.88 -10.12 -39.48
N LEU A 122 2.67 -10.34 -40.00
CA LEU A 122 1.44 -10.26 -39.23
C LEU A 122 1.41 -11.31 -38.12
N ALA A 123 1.78 -12.56 -38.41
CA ALA A 123 1.84 -13.61 -37.41
C ALA A 123 2.85 -13.30 -36.27
N ARG A 124 3.98 -12.68 -36.59
CA ARG A 124 4.95 -12.22 -35.57
C ARG A 124 4.38 -11.08 -34.73
N ALA A 125 3.80 -10.07 -35.37
CA ALA A 125 3.21 -8.94 -34.67
C ALA A 125 2.08 -9.39 -33.72
N ALA A 126 1.15 -10.22 -34.22
CA ALA A 126 0.07 -10.80 -33.41
C ALA A 126 0.60 -11.65 -32.24
N ARG A 127 1.63 -12.48 -32.47
CA ARG A 127 2.28 -13.24 -31.38
C ARG A 127 2.86 -12.31 -30.32
N ASP A 128 3.55 -11.26 -30.74
CA ASP A 128 4.22 -10.32 -29.84
C ASP A 128 3.17 -9.49 -29.04
N THR A 129 2.04 -9.11 -29.67
CA THR A 129 0.88 -8.50 -28.98
C THR A 129 0.31 -9.45 -27.92
N LEU A 130 0.00 -10.70 -28.28
CA LEU A 130 -0.56 -11.68 -27.36
C LEU A 130 0.39 -11.99 -26.20
N HIS A 131 1.70 -12.06 -26.46
CA HIS A 131 2.69 -12.25 -25.40
C HIS A 131 2.75 -11.04 -24.45
N ALA A 132 2.67 -9.82 -24.98
CA ALA A 132 2.61 -8.61 -24.16
C ALA A 132 1.34 -8.55 -23.29
N GLU A 133 0.21 -9.05 -23.80
CA GLU A 133 -1.03 -9.21 -23.03
C GLU A 133 -0.91 -10.27 -21.93
N GLU A 134 -0.34 -11.44 -22.25
CA GLU A 134 -0.09 -12.51 -21.27
C GLU A 134 0.80 -12.01 -20.13
N ASP A 135 1.91 -11.34 -20.46
CA ASP A 135 2.83 -10.78 -19.47
C ASP A 135 2.14 -9.76 -18.57
N ALA A 136 1.29 -8.89 -19.13
CA ALA A 136 0.50 -7.94 -18.35
C ALA A 136 -0.51 -8.64 -17.42
N ALA A 137 -1.16 -9.70 -17.90
CA ALA A 137 -2.08 -10.49 -17.07
C ALA A 137 -1.34 -11.18 -15.92
N ARG A 138 -0.18 -11.81 -16.19
CA ARG A 138 0.67 -12.43 -15.15
C ARG A 138 1.10 -11.42 -14.10
N LYS A 139 1.52 -10.22 -14.49
CA LYS A 139 1.88 -9.15 -13.55
C LYS A 139 0.70 -8.73 -12.68
N ARG A 140 -0.50 -8.57 -13.25
CA ARG A 140 -1.72 -8.28 -12.46
C ARG A 140 -2.02 -9.37 -11.42
N VAL A 141 -1.85 -10.65 -11.77
CA VAL A 141 -2.00 -11.75 -10.82
C VAL A 141 -1.03 -11.57 -9.64
N THR A 142 0.26 -11.36 -9.92
CA THR A 142 1.26 -11.16 -8.85
C THR A 142 1.00 -9.92 -7.99
N GLU A 143 0.45 -8.84 -8.57
CA GLU A 143 0.02 -7.66 -7.81
C GLU A 143 -1.16 -7.98 -6.89
N CYS A 144 -2.18 -8.69 -7.40
CA CYS A 144 -3.33 -9.12 -6.61
C CYS A 144 -2.90 -10.04 -5.45
N GLU A 145 -1.99 -10.98 -5.68
CA GLU A 145 -1.42 -11.83 -4.63
C GLU A 145 -0.73 -11.01 -3.53
N ARG A 146 0.04 -9.98 -3.90
CA ARG A 146 0.69 -9.07 -2.94
C ARG A 146 -0.32 -8.26 -2.13
N LEU A 147 -1.38 -7.78 -2.77
CA LEU A 147 -2.48 -7.08 -2.09
C LEU A 147 -3.21 -8.00 -1.12
N LEU A 148 -3.50 -9.24 -1.52
CA LEU A 148 -4.11 -10.24 -0.65
C LEU A 148 -3.23 -10.52 0.58
N ALA A 149 -1.92 -10.66 0.41
CA ALA A 149 -1.00 -10.84 1.54
C ALA A 149 -1.04 -9.62 2.51
N THR A 150 -1.09 -8.41 1.96
CA THR A 150 -1.18 -7.18 2.77
C THR A 150 -2.50 -7.09 3.55
N LEU A 151 -3.62 -7.49 2.92
CA LEU A 151 -4.93 -7.52 3.58
C LEU A 151 -5.01 -8.62 4.64
N ALA A 152 -4.37 -9.77 4.41
CA ALA A 152 -4.26 -10.83 5.41
C ALA A 152 -3.53 -10.35 6.66
N ASP A 153 -2.36 -9.72 6.50
CA ASP A 153 -1.63 -9.08 7.60
C ASP A 153 -2.50 -8.07 8.37
N ALA A 154 -3.23 -7.21 7.65
CA ALA A 154 -4.11 -6.21 8.26
C ALA A 154 -5.29 -6.84 9.03
N SER A 155 -5.82 -7.96 8.52
CA SER A 155 -6.88 -8.74 9.17
C SER A 155 -6.38 -9.37 10.47
N ASP A 156 -5.18 -9.96 10.46
CA ASP A 156 -4.60 -10.57 11.65
C ASP A 156 -4.28 -9.52 12.72
N ASP A 157 -3.77 -8.35 12.31
CA ASP A 157 -3.59 -7.19 13.17
C ASP A 157 -4.91 -6.74 13.83
N ALA A 158 -5.99 -6.66 13.04
CA ALA A 158 -7.31 -6.29 13.55
C ALA A 158 -7.85 -7.34 14.54
N ARG A 159 -7.65 -8.62 14.26
CA ARG A 159 -8.02 -9.73 15.16
C ARG A 159 -7.27 -9.63 16.49
N ALA A 160 -5.96 -9.38 16.47
CA ALA A 160 -5.17 -9.21 17.68
C ALA A 160 -5.64 -8.01 18.52
N CYS A 161 -5.98 -6.89 17.88
CA CYS A 161 -6.56 -5.73 18.58
C CYS A 161 -7.92 -6.03 19.20
N ALA A 162 -8.77 -6.81 18.53
CA ALA A 162 -10.06 -7.24 19.08
C ALA A 162 -9.86 -8.12 20.31
N GLN A 163 -8.95 -9.10 20.25
CA GLN A 163 -8.61 -9.96 21.38
C GLN A 163 -8.09 -9.16 22.58
N GLU A 164 -7.19 -8.18 22.39
CA GLU A 164 -6.72 -7.33 23.50
C GLU A 164 -7.85 -6.46 24.09
N ALA A 165 -8.82 -6.04 23.28
CA ALA A 165 -9.99 -5.32 23.77
C ALA A 165 -10.89 -6.24 24.61
N ASP A 166 -11.14 -7.46 24.16
CA ASP A 166 -11.91 -8.47 24.89
C ASP A 166 -11.24 -8.82 26.23
N GLU A 167 -9.91 -8.98 26.24
CA GLU A 167 -9.12 -9.18 27.46
C GLU A 167 -9.28 -8.02 28.45
N GLN A 168 -9.25 -6.77 27.98
CA GLN A 168 -9.46 -5.59 28.83
C GLN A 168 -10.88 -5.57 29.42
N VAL A 169 -11.91 -5.89 28.63
CA VAL A 169 -13.29 -5.98 29.11
C VAL A 169 -13.42 -7.08 30.16
N ASN A 170 -12.90 -8.27 29.89
CA ASN A 170 -12.94 -9.40 30.81
C ASN A 170 -12.21 -9.09 32.13
N ALA A 171 -11.07 -8.40 32.08
CA ALA A 171 -10.34 -7.97 33.27
C ALA A 171 -11.16 -7.00 34.14
N LEU A 172 -11.89 -6.07 33.51
CA LEU A 172 -12.79 -5.14 34.20
C LEU A 172 -13.97 -5.87 34.85
N LEU A 173 -14.63 -6.76 34.10
CA LEU A 173 -15.75 -7.56 34.61
C LEU A 173 -15.31 -8.43 35.81
N ALA A 174 -14.15 -9.09 35.70
CA ALA A 174 -13.59 -9.88 36.80
C ALA A 174 -13.24 -9.03 38.03
N TYR A 175 -12.84 -7.77 37.83
CA TYR A 175 -12.64 -6.84 38.94
C TYR A 175 -13.97 -6.47 39.61
N PHE A 176 -14.98 -6.07 38.83
CA PHE A 176 -16.28 -5.67 39.36
C PHE A 176 -16.98 -6.81 40.11
N GLY A 177 -16.91 -8.03 39.57
CA GLY A 177 -17.42 -9.22 40.25
C GLY A 177 -16.78 -9.46 41.62
N ARG A 178 -15.45 -9.30 41.73
CA ARG A 178 -14.73 -9.42 43.01
C ARG A 178 -15.06 -8.29 43.99
N ALA A 179 -15.36 -7.10 43.49
CA ALA A 179 -15.76 -5.95 44.30
C ALA A 179 -17.25 -5.97 44.69
N GLY A 180 -18.04 -6.95 44.22
CA GLY A 180 -19.48 -7.00 44.45
C GLY A 180 -20.26 -5.90 43.71
N LEU A 181 -19.66 -5.28 42.68
CA LEU A 181 -20.28 -4.24 41.88
C LEU A 181 -21.04 -4.88 40.72
N GLN A 182 -22.36 -4.66 40.66
CA GLN A 182 -23.17 -5.06 39.51
C GLN A 182 -23.08 -3.97 38.44
N VAL A 183 -22.54 -4.33 37.27
CA VAL A 183 -22.51 -3.45 36.10
C VAL A 183 -23.60 -3.90 35.14
N ASP A 184 -24.57 -3.02 34.89
CA ASP A 184 -25.58 -3.26 33.88
C ASP A 184 -24.99 -3.04 32.48
N LEU A 185 -24.79 -4.14 31.74
CA LEU A 185 -24.27 -4.12 30.37
C LEU A 185 -25.36 -3.83 29.33
N SER A 186 -26.64 -3.89 29.72
CA SER A 186 -27.76 -3.71 28.80
C SER A 186 -28.10 -2.24 28.52
N ALA A 187 -27.67 -1.32 29.39
CA ALA A 187 -28.20 0.04 29.43
C ALA A 187 -27.49 1.08 28.53
N ARG A 188 -26.41 0.73 27.82
CA ARG A 188 -25.74 1.65 26.89
C ARG A 188 -25.68 1.08 25.50
N ASN A 189 -26.83 1.10 24.82
CA ASN A 189 -26.83 1.28 23.38
C ASN A 189 -26.15 2.63 23.12
N TYR A 190 -24.85 2.59 22.88
CA TYR A 190 -24.14 3.72 22.31
C TYR A 190 -24.75 3.90 20.93
N GLU A 191 -25.77 4.77 20.82
CA GLU A 191 -26.24 5.26 19.53
C GLU A 191 -24.98 5.73 18.80
N PRO A 192 -24.57 5.03 17.73
CA PRO A 192 -23.36 5.40 17.02
C PRO A 192 -23.61 6.80 16.49
N ALA A 193 -22.94 7.80 17.07
CA ALA A 193 -23.07 9.19 16.67
C ALA A 193 -23.02 9.25 15.14
N ASP A 194 -24.11 9.72 14.54
CA ASP A 194 -24.44 9.62 13.12
C ASP A 194 -23.19 9.74 12.22
N THR A 195 -22.57 8.59 11.93
CA THR A 195 -21.25 8.53 11.28
C THR A 195 -21.33 8.89 9.79
N SER A 196 -22.57 9.06 9.30
CA SER A 196 -22.94 9.56 7.98
C SER A 196 -22.23 10.87 7.63
N LEU A 197 -22.03 11.77 8.60
CA LEU A 197 -21.34 13.05 8.37
C LEU A 197 -19.83 12.91 8.22
N LEU A 198 -19.21 11.90 8.85
CA LEU A 198 -17.77 11.66 8.75
C LEU A 198 -17.39 10.88 7.49
N TYR A 199 -18.27 10.03 6.98
CA TYR A 199 -18.03 9.32 5.71
C TYR A 199 -18.14 10.25 4.49
N ARG A 200 -19.05 11.24 4.51
CA ARG A 200 -19.22 12.16 3.38
C ARG A 200 -17.97 12.99 3.08
N ALA A 201 -17.21 13.36 4.09
CA ALA A 201 -15.98 14.15 3.92
C ALA A 201 -14.81 13.39 3.26
N ARG A 202 -14.86 12.06 3.17
CA ARG A 202 -13.71 11.24 2.70
C ARG A 202 -13.89 10.66 1.30
N VAL A 203 -15.13 10.56 0.81
CA VAL A 203 -15.42 10.00 -0.52
C VAL A 203 -15.20 11.04 -1.63
N ASP A 204 -15.29 12.33 -1.30
CA ASP A 204 -15.07 13.43 -2.25
C ASP A 204 -13.59 13.59 -2.66
N ASP A 205 -12.63 13.02 -1.92
CA ASP A 205 -11.18 13.14 -2.21
C ASP A 205 -10.62 11.97 -3.04
N VAL A 206 -11.31 10.83 -3.10
CA VAL A 206 -10.85 9.63 -3.86
C VAL A 206 -11.41 9.60 -5.29
N SER A 207 -12.39 10.44 -5.62
CA SER A 207 -13.08 10.40 -6.92
C SER A 207 -12.42 11.25 -8.02
N VAL A 208 -11.24 11.84 -7.82
CA VAL A 208 -10.65 12.83 -8.76
C VAL A 208 -9.54 12.26 -9.68
N SER A 209 -9.12 11.00 -9.54
CA SER A 209 -8.02 10.44 -10.37
C SER A 209 -8.44 9.53 -11.52
N SER A 210 -9.74 9.37 -11.79
CA SER A 210 -10.23 8.75 -13.03
C SER A 210 -10.56 9.81 -14.09
N ARG A 211 -9.78 10.89 -14.16
CA ARG A 211 -9.84 11.83 -15.28
C ARG A 211 -9.21 11.14 -16.48
N SER A 212 -10.10 10.66 -17.33
CA SER A 212 -9.89 10.16 -18.67
C SER A 212 -8.69 10.79 -19.36
N ASP A 213 -7.75 9.95 -19.79
CA ASP A 213 -6.91 10.19 -20.96
C ASP A 213 -7.83 10.23 -22.20
N SER A 214 -8.65 11.26 -22.33
CA SER A 214 -9.17 11.67 -23.64
C SER A 214 -8.06 12.49 -24.28
N ALA A 215 -7.22 11.81 -25.05
CA ALA A 215 -6.33 12.43 -26.00
C ALA A 215 -7.18 13.15 -27.06
N ASP A 216 -7.57 14.39 -26.76
CA ASP A 216 -7.90 15.39 -27.79
C ASP A 216 -6.59 15.71 -28.49
N SER A 217 -6.32 14.97 -29.56
CA SER A 217 -5.37 15.36 -30.59
C SER A 217 -6.18 16.12 -31.63
N ASP A 218 -6.37 17.42 -31.40
CA ASP A 218 -6.81 18.36 -32.42
C ASP A 218 -5.68 18.47 -33.46
N ASP A 219 -5.72 17.55 -34.43
CA ASP A 219 -4.96 17.60 -35.67
C ASP A 219 -5.71 18.55 -36.63
N GLU A 220 -5.67 19.85 -36.33
CA GLU A 220 -6.19 20.90 -37.18
C GLU A 220 -5.24 21.11 -38.37
N GLN A 221 -5.59 20.44 -39.46
CA GLN A 221 -5.64 20.97 -40.82
C GLN A 221 -4.42 21.76 -41.32
N SER A 222 -3.48 21.03 -41.90
CA SER A 222 -2.57 21.53 -42.93
C SER A 222 -3.34 21.86 -44.21
N GLY A 223 -3.97 23.04 -44.26
CA GLY A 223 -4.53 23.63 -45.47
C GLY A 223 -3.40 24.03 -46.42
N SER A 224 -3.18 23.23 -47.45
CA SER A 224 -2.37 23.59 -48.61
C SER A 224 -3.29 24.15 -49.69
N ASP A 225 -3.45 25.48 -49.69
CA ASP A 225 -3.99 26.19 -50.84
C ASP A 225 -2.91 26.17 -51.95
N ALA A 226 -3.06 25.19 -52.84
CA ALA A 226 -2.49 25.25 -54.17
C ALA A 226 -3.37 26.18 -55.01
N ASP A 227 -2.96 27.44 -55.13
CA ASP A 227 -3.54 28.34 -56.13
C ASP A 227 -2.87 28.09 -57.48
N GLU A 228 -3.61 27.32 -58.28
CA GLU A 228 -3.40 27.03 -59.69
C GLU A 228 -4.21 28.03 -60.52
N ALA A 229 -3.54 29.03 -61.13
CA ALA A 229 -4.06 29.80 -62.27
C ALA A 229 -2.87 30.51 -62.94
N ASN A 230 -2.34 30.07 -64.08
CA ASN A 230 -2.93 30.04 -65.42
C ASN A 230 -3.38 31.44 -65.91
N SER A 231 -2.43 32.30 -66.27
CA SER A 231 -2.43 33.24 -67.42
C SER A 231 -1.13 34.03 -67.49
#